data_AF-A0A380FG52-F1
#
_entry.id   AF-A0A380FG52-F1
#
_cell.length_a   1.000
_cell.length_b   1.000
_cell.length_c   1.000
_cell.angle_alpha   90.00
_cell.angle_beta   90.00
_cell.angle_gamma   90.00
#
_symmetry.space_group_name_H-M   'P 1'
#
loop_
_entity.id
_entity.type
_entity.pdbx_description
1 polymer ?
#
loop_
_entity_poly.entity_id
_entity_poly.type
_entity_poly.pdbx_seq_one_letter_code
_entity_poly.pdbx_strand_id
1 'polypeptide(L)'
;MAGSFRRFKEMSKDLDFIISTQSPLKVQEALLQIPNKVKEVAVGATKVSLELEYDDETIGVDFRLIEPAAFYHTLQHFTGSKDHNIRIRQLAKEKGEKVSEYGIETENGDLLQYQSEAEIYQHFNVDWISPAIREDGSEFDKDLTDIIQLGDIKGDLHMHTTYSDGAFSIEDMVKANIAKGYEFMVITDHSQSLKVANGLSVERLLRQNEEIKKLNEKYKEIDIYSGIEMDILPDGSLDYEDEILAQLDYVIAAIHQSFNQPQEEIMRRLENACNNPYVRHIAHPTGRIIGRRPGYEPDIGQLCELAEKNKYYIRN
;
A
#
# COMPACT_ATOMS: atom_id res chain seq x y z
N MET A 1 8.16 1.38 15.72
CA MET A 1 8.53 0.54 14.56
C MET A 1 9.13 1.45 13.49
N ALA A 2 10.18 1.00 12.82
CA ALA A 2 11.03 1.73 11.88
C ALA A 2 11.30 0.86 10.62
N GLY A 3 12.40 1.10 9.91
CA GLY A 3 12.83 0.27 8.79
C GLY A 3 11.93 0.36 7.56
N SER A 4 12.11 -0.59 6.64
CA SER A 4 11.31 -0.73 5.41
C SER A 4 9.82 -0.89 5.67
N PHE A 5 9.45 -1.55 6.77
CA PHE A 5 8.06 -1.71 7.16
C PHE A 5 7.40 -0.34 7.41
N ARG A 6 8.06 0.56 8.16
CA ARG A 6 7.52 1.92 8.42
C ARG A 6 7.40 2.73 7.12
N ARG A 7 8.21 2.44 6.11
CA ARG A 7 8.15 3.06 4.79
C ARG A 7 7.15 2.38 3.84
N PHE A 8 6.37 1.41 4.33
CA PHE A 8 5.39 0.67 3.53
C PHE A 8 5.99 -0.02 2.29
N LYS A 9 7.25 -0.48 2.38
CA LYS A 9 7.82 -1.33 1.33
C LYS A 9 7.03 -2.62 1.20
N GLU A 10 6.84 -3.07 -0.04
CA GLU A 10 6.05 -4.26 -0.37
C GLU A 10 6.57 -5.54 0.29
N MET A 11 7.88 -5.61 0.54
CA MET A 11 8.55 -6.69 1.25
C MET A 11 9.54 -6.09 2.25
N SER A 12 9.60 -6.69 3.44
CA SER A 12 10.59 -6.36 4.47
C SER A 12 11.31 -7.63 4.87
N LYS A 13 12.64 -7.56 4.98
CA LYS A 13 13.46 -8.72 5.38
C LYS A 13 13.36 -8.99 6.88
N ASP A 14 13.22 -7.94 7.66
CA ASP A 14 13.18 -7.91 9.11
C ASP A 14 12.23 -6.78 9.58
N LEU A 15 12.03 -6.71 10.89
CA LEU A 15 11.29 -5.65 11.57
C LEU A 15 12.22 -4.89 12.51
N ASP A 16 12.24 -3.56 12.38
CA ASP A 16 13.00 -2.68 13.25
C ASP A 16 12.09 -2.01 14.29
N PHE A 17 12.47 -2.09 15.57
CA PHE A 17 11.81 -1.42 16.67
C PHE A 17 12.78 -0.51 17.42
N ILE A 18 12.39 0.75 17.57
CA ILE A 18 13.08 1.71 18.44
C ILE A 18 12.27 1.81 19.73
N ILE A 19 12.91 1.55 20.85
CA ILE A 19 12.29 1.56 22.18
C ILE A 19 12.99 2.64 23.02
N SER A 20 12.21 3.65 23.43
CA SER A 20 12.64 4.66 24.38
C SER A 20 12.59 4.10 25.80
N THR A 21 13.71 4.14 26.53
CA THR A 21 13.79 3.65 27.91
C THR A 21 14.98 4.22 28.66
N GLN A 22 14.81 4.43 29.98
CA GLN A 22 15.89 4.73 30.94
C GLN A 22 16.36 3.45 31.68
N SER A 23 15.79 2.29 31.35
CA SER A 23 16.07 1.00 32.00
C SER A 23 16.31 -0.09 30.94
N PRO A 24 17.37 0.03 30.12
CA PRO A 24 17.61 -0.85 28.99
C PRO A 24 17.72 -2.32 29.38
N LEU A 25 18.36 -2.64 30.52
CA LEU A 25 18.49 -4.02 30.99
C LEU A 25 17.14 -4.67 31.32
N LYS A 26 16.22 -3.94 31.96
CA LYS A 26 14.87 -4.45 32.26
C LYS A 26 14.06 -4.72 30.98
N VAL A 27 14.19 -3.83 30.00
CA VAL A 27 13.52 -4.00 28.71
C VAL A 27 14.13 -5.19 27.96
N GLN A 28 15.46 -5.29 27.93
CA GLN A 28 16.16 -6.44 27.35
C GLN A 28 15.66 -7.75 27.96
N GLU A 29 15.65 -7.88 29.29
CA GLU A 29 15.15 -9.06 29.99
C GLU A 29 13.73 -9.43 29.55
N ALA A 30 12.83 -8.44 29.43
CA ALA A 30 11.48 -8.66 28.94
C ALA A 30 11.43 -9.11 27.47
N LEU A 31 12.23 -8.50 26.59
CA LEU A 31 12.33 -8.89 25.18
C LEU A 31 12.79 -10.34 25.02
N LEU A 32 13.71 -10.79 25.87
CA LEU A 32 14.17 -12.19 25.86
C LEU A 32 13.08 -13.18 26.28
N GLN A 33 11.99 -12.73 26.89
CA GLN A 33 10.84 -13.57 27.27
C GLN A 33 9.67 -13.49 26.27
N ILE A 34 9.85 -12.83 25.11
CA ILE A 34 8.80 -12.75 24.09
C ILE A 34 8.40 -14.16 23.61
N PRO A 35 7.09 -14.44 23.45
CA PRO A 35 6.62 -15.72 22.93
C PRO A 35 7.10 -15.97 21.50
N ASN A 36 7.15 -17.24 21.10
CA ASN A 36 7.57 -17.69 19.78
C ASN A 36 9.00 -17.30 19.37
N LYS A 37 9.84 -16.90 20.33
CA LYS A 37 11.27 -16.69 20.09
C LYS A 37 11.95 -18.03 19.77
N VAL A 38 12.51 -18.12 18.58
CA VAL A 38 13.28 -19.29 18.12
C VAL A 38 14.76 -19.12 18.46
N LYS A 39 15.27 -17.89 18.34
CA LYS A 39 16.72 -17.63 18.47
C LYS A 39 17.02 -16.23 18.98
N GLU A 40 18.05 -16.16 19.81
CA GLU A 40 18.72 -14.91 20.19
C GLU A 40 19.92 -14.72 19.26
N VAL A 41 19.80 -13.80 18.30
CA VAL A 41 20.86 -13.54 17.31
C VAL A 41 21.96 -12.66 17.91
N ALA A 42 21.55 -11.62 18.65
CA ALA A 42 22.47 -10.74 19.37
C ALA A 42 21.77 -10.16 20.61
N VAL A 43 22.46 -10.13 21.75
CA VAL A 43 21.94 -9.57 23.00
C VAL A 43 22.99 -8.63 23.58
N GLY A 44 22.68 -7.35 23.63
CA GLY A 44 23.55 -6.30 24.15
C GLY A 44 22.75 -5.22 24.88
N ALA A 45 23.47 -4.33 25.58
CA ALA A 45 22.84 -3.30 26.41
C ALA A 45 21.95 -2.33 25.62
N THR A 46 22.27 -2.04 24.35
CA THR A 46 21.53 -1.09 23.50
C THR A 46 20.90 -1.72 22.26
N LYS A 47 21.14 -3.02 22.02
CA LYS A 47 20.60 -3.78 20.89
C LYS A 47 20.20 -5.18 21.32
N VAL A 48 19.01 -5.61 20.91
CA VAL A 48 18.58 -7.02 20.96
C VAL A 48 18.09 -7.42 19.58
N SER A 49 18.59 -8.52 19.04
CA SER A 49 18.18 -9.09 17.76
C SER A 49 17.66 -10.50 17.99
N LEU A 50 16.42 -10.76 17.59
CA LEU A 50 15.73 -12.04 17.78
C LEU A 50 15.25 -12.58 16.43
N GLU A 51 15.06 -13.90 16.36
CA GLU A 51 14.23 -14.54 15.33
C GLU A 51 12.96 -15.05 16.01
N LEU A 52 11.78 -14.65 15.49
CA LEU A 52 10.46 -15.05 15.98
C LEU A 52 9.75 -15.89 14.93
N GLU A 53 9.04 -16.93 15.34
CA GLU A 53 8.25 -17.80 14.47
C GLU A 53 6.75 -17.46 14.58
N TYR A 54 6.11 -17.26 13.44
CA TYR A 54 4.66 -17.09 13.34
C TYR A 54 4.17 -17.92 12.16
N ASP A 55 3.22 -18.81 12.44
CA ASP A 55 2.76 -19.84 11.49
C ASP A 55 3.93 -20.65 10.90
N ASP A 56 4.21 -20.52 9.61
CA ASP A 56 5.27 -21.21 8.88
C ASP A 56 6.46 -20.29 8.51
N GLU A 57 6.49 -19.07 9.06
CA GLU A 57 7.49 -18.05 8.74
C GLU A 57 8.35 -17.69 9.96
N THR A 58 9.65 -17.51 9.73
CA THR A 58 10.59 -16.98 10.74
C THR A 58 11.03 -15.59 10.34
N ILE A 59 10.75 -14.60 11.21
CA ILE A 59 11.08 -13.20 10.97
C ILE A 59 12.17 -12.71 11.92
N GLY A 60 13.15 -12.01 11.37
CA GLY A 60 14.15 -11.29 12.15
C GLY A 60 13.55 -10.02 12.73
N VAL A 61 13.79 -9.76 14.01
CA VAL A 61 13.34 -8.55 14.70
C VAL A 61 14.50 -7.90 15.44
N ASP A 62 14.80 -6.66 15.07
CA ASP A 62 15.86 -5.84 15.63
C ASP A 62 15.26 -4.77 16.56
N PHE A 63 15.65 -4.82 17.83
CA PHE A 63 15.29 -3.84 18.85
C PHE A 63 16.47 -2.94 19.18
N ARG A 64 16.27 -1.62 19.09
CA ARG A 64 17.21 -0.60 19.55
C ARG A 64 16.66 0.03 20.82
N LEU A 65 17.44 -0.06 21.89
CA LEU A 65 17.10 0.53 23.19
C LEU A 65 17.82 1.85 23.32
N ILE A 66 17.07 2.95 23.42
CA ILE A 66 17.63 4.30 23.40
C ILE A 66 17.05 5.17 24.51
N GLU A 67 17.85 6.10 25.01
CA GLU A 67 17.38 7.12 25.94
C GLU A 67 16.31 8.02 25.29
N PRO A 68 15.32 8.53 26.06
CA PRO A 68 14.24 9.35 25.53
C PRO A 68 14.67 10.54 24.68
N ALA A 69 15.76 11.20 25.05
CA ALA A 69 16.25 12.37 24.33
C ALA A 69 16.67 12.08 22.87
N ALA A 70 17.16 10.87 22.58
CA ALA A 70 17.59 10.48 21.23
C ALA A 70 16.50 9.79 20.40
N PHE A 71 15.31 9.55 20.96
CA PHE A 71 14.30 8.69 20.35
C PHE A 71 13.93 9.09 18.92
N TYR A 72 13.63 10.36 18.66
CA TYR A 72 13.20 10.82 17.33
C TYR A 72 14.32 10.83 16.30
N HIS A 73 15.56 11.12 16.71
CA HIS A 73 16.74 11.01 15.85
C HIS A 73 17.02 9.56 15.47
N THR A 74 16.92 8.65 16.43
CA THR A 74 17.07 7.21 16.16
C THR A 74 15.92 6.71 15.28
N LEU A 75 14.68 7.13 15.53
CA LEU A 75 13.54 6.78 14.69
C LEU A 75 13.73 7.26 13.25
N GLN A 76 14.12 8.52 13.04
CA GLN A 76 14.40 9.06 11.70
C GLN A 76 15.48 8.23 11.01
N HIS A 77 16.62 8.03 11.68
CA HIS A 77 17.77 7.31 11.15
C HIS A 77 17.40 5.88 10.73
N PHE A 78 16.78 5.10 11.62
CA PHE A 78 16.42 3.71 11.35
C PHE A 78 15.16 3.57 10.49
N THR A 79 14.35 4.62 10.33
CA THR A 79 13.31 4.62 9.30
C THR A 79 13.94 4.69 7.92
N GLY A 80 15.01 5.47 7.75
CA GLY A 80 15.68 5.63 6.46
C GLY A 80 14.76 6.24 5.39
N SER A 81 14.94 5.92 4.11
CA SER A 81 15.93 4.99 3.55
C SER A 81 17.39 5.41 3.78
N LYS A 82 18.34 4.57 3.33
CA LYS A 82 19.76 4.93 3.30
C LYS A 82 20.01 6.24 2.54
N ASP A 83 19.37 6.40 1.39
CA ASP A 83 19.61 7.54 0.50
C ASP A 83 18.91 8.80 1.01
N HIS A 84 17.72 8.66 1.60
CA HIS A 84 17.08 9.71 2.40
C HIS A 84 18.02 10.22 3.51
N ASN A 85 18.66 9.31 4.26
CA ASN A 85 19.63 9.68 5.30
C ASN A 85 20.93 10.28 4.74
N ILE A 86 21.32 9.95 3.50
CA ILE A 86 22.45 10.62 2.83
C ILE A 86 22.09 12.09 2.59
N ARG A 87 20.86 12.37 2.11
CA ARG A 87 20.41 13.73 1.85
C ARG A 87 20.37 14.59 3.12
N ILE A 88 19.87 14.06 4.24
CA ILE A 88 19.91 14.77 5.55
C ILE A 88 21.35 15.08 5.97
N ARG A 89 22.28 14.13 5.80
CA ARG A 89 23.69 14.35 6.13
C ARG A 89 24.35 15.41 5.24
N GLN A 90 23.92 15.54 3.99
CA GLN A 90 24.38 16.61 3.11
C GLN A 90 23.89 17.97 3.61
N LEU A 91 22.61 18.10 3.98
CA LEU A 91 22.04 19.32 4.56
C LEU A 91 22.76 19.74 5.86
N ALA A 92 23.07 18.78 6.74
CA ALA A 92 23.86 19.05 7.94
C ALA A 92 25.28 19.53 7.61
N LYS A 93 25.94 18.90 6.64
CA LYS A 93 27.29 19.30 6.23
C LYS A 93 27.32 20.72 5.66
N GLU A 94 26.29 21.15 4.94
CA GLU A 94 26.16 22.53 4.43
C GLU A 94 26.10 23.57 5.56
N LYS A 95 25.65 23.16 6.75
CA LYS A 95 25.62 23.99 7.97
C LYS A 95 26.84 23.79 8.89
N GLY A 96 27.82 22.95 8.51
CA GLY A 96 28.95 22.62 9.38
C GLY A 96 28.62 21.62 10.50
N GLU A 97 27.49 20.93 10.40
CA GLU A 97 26.96 20.02 11.42
C GLU A 97 27.13 18.54 11.03
N LYS A 98 26.96 17.63 12.00
CA LYS A 98 26.97 16.18 11.78
C LYS A 98 25.73 15.52 12.35
N VAL A 99 25.01 14.77 11.52
CA VAL A 99 23.84 13.98 11.95
C VAL A 99 24.27 12.57 12.32
N SER A 100 23.76 12.08 13.45
CA SER A 100 23.86 10.68 13.91
C SER A 100 22.49 10.19 14.38
N GLU A 101 22.39 8.90 14.74
CA GLU A 101 21.19 8.36 15.37
C GLU A 101 20.89 8.95 16.76
N TYR A 102 21.85 9.65 17.38
CA TYR A 102 21.71 10.24 18.71
C TYR A 102 21.30 11.71 18.70
N GLY A 103 21.46 12.41 17.57
CA GLY A 103 21.28 13.86 17.48
C GLY A 103 22.09 14.51 16.36
N ILE A 104 22.05 15.84 16.34
CA ILE A 104 22.82 16.69 15.42
C ILE A 104 23.92 17.40 16.22
N GLU A 105 25.18 17.11 15.92
CA GLU A 105 26.34 17.78 16.49
C GLU A 105 26.61 19.07 15.71
N THR A 106 26.61 20.20 16.41
CA THR A 106 26.94 21.52 15.85
C THR A 106 28.45 21.72 15.70
N GLU A 107 28.87 22.75 14.97
CA GLU A 107 30.30 23.09 14.82
C GLU A 107 30.99 23.36 16.17
N ASN A 108 30.24 23.84 17.18
CA ASN A 108 30.75 24.10 18.52
C ASN A 108 30.81 22.85 19.42
N GLY A 109 30.36 21.69 18.94
CA GLY A 109 30.34 20.42 19.67
C GLY A 109 29.07 20.19 20.50
N ASP A 110 28.08 21.08 20.45
CA ASP A 110 26.78 20.88 21.11
C ASP A 110 25.96 19.80 20.38
N LEU A 111 25.37 18.88 21.13
CA LEU A 111 24.48 17.83 20.59
C LEU A 111 23.02 18.25 20.73
N LEU A 112 22.39 18.57 19.59
CA LEU A 112 20.99 18.92 19.50
C LEU A 112 20.12 17.67 19.43
N GLN A 113 19.12 17.60 20.32
CA GLN A 113 18.19 16.48 20.45
C GLN A 113 16.75 16.99 20.42
N TYR A 114 16.03 16.61 19.37
CA TYR A 114 14.68 17.10 19.08
C TYR A 114 13.61 16.14 19.60
N GLN A 115 12.43 16.69 19.90
CA GLN A 115 11.30 16.00 20.50
C GLN A 115 10.23 15.61 19.47
N SER A 116 10.53 15.76 18.18
CA SER A 116 9.77 15.15 17.09
C SER A 116 10.65 14.96 15.85
N GLU A 117 10.23 14.10 14.91
CA GLU A 117 10.87 14.06 13.60
C GLU A 117 10.69 15.39 12.86
N ALA A 118 9.53 16.04 12.95
CA ALA A 118 9.26 17.30 12.27
C ALA A 118 10.25 18.42 12.64
N GLU A 119 10.65 18.50 13.91
CA GLU A 119 11.69 19.42 14.37
C GLU A 119 13.06 19.15 13.73
N ILE A 120 13.40 17.88 13.46
CA ILE A 120 14.64 17.51 12.75
C ILE A 120 14.63 18.04 11.32
N TYR A 121 13.50 17.91 10.60
CA TYR A 121 13.35 18.44 9.25
C TYR A 121 13.36 19.98 9.26
N GLN A 122 12.62 20.59 10.19
CA GLN A 122 12.56 22.05 10.36
C GLN A 122 13.94 22.66 10.65
N HIS A 123 14.81 21.96 11.39
CA HIS A 123 16.19 22.38 11.62
C HIS A 123 16.94 22.59 10.30
N PHE A 124 16.65 21.81 9.26
CA PHE A 124 17.24 21.97 7.92
C PHE A 124 16.38 22.83 6.97
N ASN A 125 15.36 23.53 7.48
CA ASN A 125 14.41 24.33 6.71
C ASN A 125 13.67 23.53 5.62
N VAL A 126 13.35 22.27 5.90
CA VAL A 126 12.54 21.43 5.03
C VAL A 126 11.32 20.93 5.81
N ASP A 127 10.23 20.69 5.08
CA ASP A 127 9.02 20.14 5.68
C ASP A 127 9.24 18.69 6.15
N TRP A 128 8.41 18.25 7.11
CA TRP A 128 8.45 16.86 7.54
C TRP A 128 8.06 15.92 6.40
N ILE A 129 8.94 14.97 6.11
CA ILE A 129 8.74 14.01 5.04
C ILE A 129 8.16 12.72 5.61
N SER A 130 6.96 12.36 5.17
CA SER A 130 6.28 11.12 5.57
C SER A 130 7.15 9.88 5.29
N PRO A 131 7.21 8.89 6.20
CA PRO A 131 8.00 7.67 6.00
C PRO A 131 7.76 6.95 4.67
N ALA A 132 6.52 6.94 4.17
CA ALA A 132 6.13 6.23 2.95
C ALA A 132 6.81 6.73 1.66
N ILE A 133 7.36 7.94 1.69
CA ILE A 133 8.00 8.58 0.52
C ILE A 133 9.50 8.78 0.71
N ARG A 134 10.09 8.25 1.80
CA ARG A 134 11.54 8.35 2.07
C ARG A 134 12.30 7.29 1.28
N GLU A 135 12.53 7.57 0.01
CA GLU A 135 12.97 6.56 -0.95
C GLU A 135 14.42 6.75 -1.40
N ASP A 136 14.72 7.82 -2.12
CA ASP A 136 16.01 7.99 -2.81
C ASP A 136 16.66 9.37 -2.56
N GLY A 137 16.02 10.23 -1.77
CA GLY A 137 16.47 11.59 -1.50
C GLY A 137 15.89 12.63 -2.46
N SER A 138 15.24 12.24 -3.57
CA SER A 138 14.59 13.18 -4.49
C SER A 138 13.35 13.83 -3.87
N GLU A 139 12.78 13.23 -2.84
CA GLU A 139 11.63 13.76 -2.10
C GLU A 139 11.91 15.11 -1.42
N PHE A 140 13.18 15.46 -1.16
CA PHE A 140 13.55 16.76 -0.60
C PHE A 140 13.39 17.91 -1.61
N ASP A 141 13.35 17.59 -2.91
CA ASP A 141 13.29 18.57 -3.99
C ASP A 141 11.88 18.63 -4.62
N LYS A 142 10.89 17.96 -4.00
CA LYS A 142 9.49 17.89 -4.46
C LYS A 142 8.58 18.71 -3.55
N ASP A 143 7.50 19.21 -4.13
CA ASP A 143 6.38 19.76 -3.35
C ASP A 143 5.54 18.61 -2.79
N LEU A 144 5.46 18.53 -1.47
CA LEU A 144 4.78 17.47 -0.73
C LEU A 144 3.51 17.98 -0.03
N THR A 145 3.05 19.19 -0.35
CA THR A 145 1.92 19.83 0.34
C THR A 145 0.57 19.19 0.05
N ASP A 146 0.38 18.60 -1.13
CA ASP A 146 -0.90 18.02 -1.59
C ASP A 146 -0.80 16.49 -1.81
N ILE A 147 -0.29 15.79 -0.80
CA ILE A 147 -0.21 14.31 -0.81
C ILE A 147 -1.46 13.72 -0.17
N ILE A 148 -2.08 12.77 -0.87
CA ILE A 148 -3.22 12.00 -0.38
C ILE A 148 -2.94 11.38 1.00
N GLN A 149 -3.87 11.58 1.93
CA GLN A 149 -3.89 11.02 3.26
C GLN A 149 -5.03 10.00 3.40
N LEU A 150 -4.97 9.17 4.44
CA LEU A 150 -6.05 8.21 4.72
C LEU A 150 -7.42 8.89 4.89
N GLY A 151 -7.46 10.11 5.43
CA GLY A 151 -8.71 10.87 5.59
C GLY A 151 -9.31 11.39 4.29
N ASP A 152 -8.53 11.42 3.21
CA ASP A 152 -8.99 11.84 1.87
C ASP A 152 -9.67 10.68 1.13
N ILE A 153 -9.48 9.44 1.59
CA ILE A 153 -10.11 8.25 1.00
C ILE A 153 -11.58 8.19 1.41
N LYS A 154 -12.46 8.44 0.43
CA LYS A 154 -13.91 8.50 0.63
C LYS A 154 -14.66 7.21 0.32
N GLY A 155 -14.00 6.21 -0.24
CA GLY A 155 -14.63 4.97 -0.63
C GLY A 155 -13.64 3.95 -1.15
N ASP A 156 -14.13 2.73 -1.37
CA ASP A 156 -13.39 1.65 -2.02
C ASP A 156 -14.06 1.30 -3.35
N LEU A 157 -13.23 1.14 -4.38
CA LEU A 157 -13.63 0.99 -5.78
C LEU A 157 -13.55 -0.46 -6.28
N HIS A 158 -13.06 -1.40 -5.47
CA HIS A 158 -12.86 -2.79 -5.90
C HIS A 158 -13.03 -3.75 -4.73
N MET A 159 -14.22 -4.34 -4.64
CA MET A 159 -14.61 -5.27 -3.58
C MET A 159 -15.39 -6.44 -4.14
N HIS A 160 -15.17 -7.61 -3.54
CA HIS A 160 -15.83 -8.87 -3.88
C HIS A 160 -16.77 -9.30 -2.77
N THR A 161 -17.85 -9.99 -3.14
CA THR A 161 -18.89 -10.45 -2.22
C THR A 161 -19.14 -11.94 -2.38
N THR A 162 -20.08 -12.50 -1.62
CA THR A 162 -20.50 -13.90 -1.79
C THR A 162 -21.14 -14.18 -3.16
N TYR A 163 -21.30 -13.18 -4.03
CA TYR A 163 -21.68 -13.40 -5.42
C TYR A 163 -20.53 -14.03 -6.23
N SER A 164 -19.28 -13.60 -6.11
CA SER A 164 -18.14 -14.34 -6.67
C SER A 164 -17.43 -15.16 -5.58
N ASP A 165 -16.33 -14.63 -5.08
CA ASP A 165 -15.32 -15.27 -4.25
C ASP A 165 -15.05 -14.49 -2.95
N GLY A 166 -15.84 -13.46 -2.67
CA GLY A 166 -15.84 -12.74 -1.41
C GLY A 166 -16.49 -13.55 -0.28
N ALA A 167 -16.09 -13.26 0.96
CA ALA A 167 -16.57 -13.95 2.14
C ALA A 167 -17.84 -13.36 2.77
N PHE A 168 -18.23 -12.15 2.35
CA PHE A 168 -19.29 -11.36 2.99
C PHE A 168 -20.40 -11.00 2.01
N SER A 169 -21.62 -10.89 2.51
CA SER A 169 -22.75 -10.43 1.71
C SER A 169 -22.61 -8.95 1.35
N ILE A 170 -23.35 -8.48 0.35
CA ILE A 170 -23.35 -7.05 -0.01
C ILE A 170 -23.74 -6.20 1.20
N GLU A 171 -24.77 -6.60 1.96
CA GLU A 171 -25.24 -5.86 3.11
C GLU A 171 -24.21 -5.82 4.27
N ASP A 172 -23.42 -6.87 4.46
CA ASP A 172 -22.32 -6.86 5.44
C ASP A 172 -21.22 -5.88 5.04
N MET A 173 -20.88 -5.86 3.75
CA MET A 173 -19.90 -4.92 3.19
C MET A 173 -20.39 -3.47 3.33
N VAL A 174 -21.67 -3.21 3.07
CA VAL A 174 -22.30 -1.88 3.28
C VAL A 174 -22.14 -1.41 4.72
N LYS A 175 -22.51 -2.25 5.70
CA LYS A 175 -22.37 -1.91 7.13
C LYS A 175 -20.93 -1.64 7.53
N ALA A 176 -19.98 -2.41 7.00
CA ALA A 176 -18.57 -2.22 7.27
C ALA A 176 -18.03 -0.89 6.69
N ASN A 177 -18.44 -0.53 5.46
CA ASN A 177 -18.03 0.73 4.83
C ASN A 177 -18.64 1.96 5.54
N ILE A 178 -19.90 1.88 5.99
CA ILE A 178 -20.52 2.90 6.84
C ILE A 178 -19.72 3.07 8.15
N ALA A 179 -19.35 1.97 8.81
CA ALA A 179 -18.58 2.02 10.04
C ALA A 179 -17.17 2.61 9.85
N LYS A 180 -16.59 2.49 8.65
CA LYS A 180 -15.33 3.15 8.26
C LYS A 180 -15.49 4.65 7.97
N GLY A 181 -16.73 5.14 7.82
CA GLY A 181 -17.01 6.53 7.44
C GLY A 181 -16.80 6.80 5.97
N TYR A 182 -16.87 5.78 5.11
CA TYR A 182 -16.85 5.98 3.65
C TYR A 182 -18.17 6.57 3.17
N GLU A 183 -18.06 7.48 2.20
CA GLU A 183 -19.16 8.17 1.55
C GLU A 183 -19.73 7.33 0.39
N PHE A 184 -18.90 6.46 -0.22
CA PHE A 184 -19.36 5.54 -1.25
C PHE A 184 -18.62 4.19 -1.24
N MET A 185 -19.20 3.22 -1.94
CA MET A 185 -18.57 1.92 -2.21
C MET A 185 -18.98 1.37 -3.58
N VAL A 186 -18.09 0.58 -4.19
CA VAL A 186 -18.38 -0.12 -5.45
C VAL A 186 -18.23 -1.63 -5.25
N ILE A 187 -19.26 -2.38 -5.63
CA ILE A 187 -19.19 -3.84 -5.71
C ILE A 187 -18.73 -4.23 -7.10
N THR A 188 -17.67 -5.02 -7.20
CA THR A 188 -17.02 -5.40 -8.47
C THR A 188 -16.66 -6.88 -8.47
N ASP A 189 -17.65 -7.74 -8.22
CA ASP A 189 -17.47 -9.20 -8.33
C ASP A 189 -16.97 -9.60 -9.74
N HIS A 190 -16.41 -10.80 -9.86
CA HIS A 190 -15.81 -11.28 -11.10
C HIS A 190 -16.80 -11.59 -12.23
N SER A 191 -16.40 -11.34 -13.48
CA SER A 191 -17.18 -11.68 -14.69
C SER A 191 -17.19 -13.19 -15.03
N GLN A 192 -18.02 -13.61 -15.99
CA GLN A 192 -18.41 -14.99 -16.27
C GLN A 192 -17.26 -15.97 -16.62
N SER A 193 -16.18 -15.51 -17.23
CA SER A 193 -15.05 -16.35 -17.66
C SER A 193 -14.28 -16.91 -16.48
N LEU A 194 -14.24 -16.20 -15.34
CA LEU A 194 -13.46 -16.57 -14.17
C LEU A 194 -14.21 -17.57 -13.28
N LYS A 195 -14.43 -18.78 -13.82
CA LYS A 195 -15.19 -19.86 -13.17
C LYS A 195 -14.63 -20.28 -11.81
N VAL A 196 -13.30 -20.21 -11.63
CA VAL A 196 -12.63 -20.55 -10.36
C VAL A 196 -13.04 -19.62 -9.22
N ALA A 197 -13.47 -18.40 -9.54
CA ALA A 197 -13.97 -17.41 -8.60
C ALA A 197 -15.50 -17.33 -8.60
N ASN A 198 -16.19 -18.33 -9.16
CA ASN A 198 -17.66 -18.33 -9.29
C ASN A 198 -18.18 -17.06 -10.02
N GLY A 199 -17.47 -16.64 -11.06
CA GLY A 199 -17.81 -15.49 -11.89
C GLY A 199 -19.27 -15.43 -12.31
N LEU A 200 -19.82 -14.22 -12.36
CA LEU A 200 -21.26 -14.02 -12.52
C LEU A 200 -21.66 -14.27 -13.98
N SER A 201 -22.75 -15.01 -14.22
CA SER A 201 -23.41 -14.92 -15.52
C SER A 201 -24.14 -13.57 -15.65
N VAL A 202 -24.49 -13.16 -16.86
CA VAL A 202 -25.30 -11.95 -17.09
C VAL A 202 -26.56 -11.93 -16.21
N GLU A 203 -27.26 -13.06 -16.09
CA GLU A 203 -28.44 -13.16 -15.23
C GLU A 203 -28.11 -12.90 -13.75
N ARG A 204 -27.00 -13.44 -13.24
CA ARG A 204 -26.58 -13.24 -11.84
C ARG A 204 -26.15 -11.80 -11.58
N LEU A 205 -25.46 -11.19 -12.53
CA LEU A 205 -25.07 -9.78 -12.49
C LEU A 205 -26.30 -8.86 -12.42
N LEU A 206 -27.31 -9.09 -13.26
CA LEU A 206 -28.53 -8.28 -13.25
C LEU A 206 -29.29 -8.42 -11.93
N ARG A 207 -29.36 -9.63 -11.36
CA ARG A 207 -29.92 -9.84 -10.01
C ARG A 207 -29.13 -9.11 -8.93
N GLN A 208 -27.80 -9.14 -9.00
CA GLN A 208 -26.94 -8.41 -8.09
C GLN A 208 -27.20 -6.90 -8.16
N ASN A 209 -27.29 -6.36 -9.38
CA ASN A 209 -27.59 -4.95 -9.61
C ASN A 209 -28.96 -4.54 -9.01
N GLU A 210 -29.98 -5.38 -9.15
CA GLU A 210 -31.27 -5.16 -8.47
C GLU A 210 -31.17 -5.16 -6.94
N GLU A 211 -30.35 -6.05 -6.36
CA GLU A 211 -30.10 -6.08 -4.92
C GLU A 211 -29.37 -4.82 -4.45
N ILE A 212 -28.32 -4.41 -5.18
CA ILE A 212 -27.57 -3.17 -4.91
C ILE A 212 -28.50 -1.96 -4.93
N LYS A 213 -29.39 -1.83 -5.92
CA LYS A 213 -30.38 -0.74 -5.97
C LYS A 213 -31.28 -0.70 -4.74
N LYS A 214 -31.78 -1.86 -4.29
CA LYS A 214 -32.59 -1.95 -3.06
C LYS A 214 -31.81 -1.57 -1.81
N LEU A 215 -30.54 -1.98 -1.73
CA LEU A 215 -29.67 -1.61 -0.61
C LEU A 215 -29.35 -0.12 -0.63
N ASN A 216 -29.13 0.49 -1.81
CA ASN A 216 -28.90 1.93 -1.97
C ASN A 216 -30.16 2.76 -1.63
N GLU A 217 -31.35 2.17 -1.78
CA GLU A 217 -32.60 2.74 -1.27
C GLU A 217 -32.71 2.66 0.26
N LYS A 218 -32.24 1.56 0.85
CA LYS A 218 -32.32 1.28 2.29
C LYS A 218 -31.29 2.05 3.12
N TYR A 219 -30.06 2.16 2.62
CA TYR A 219 -28.92 2.77 3.31
C TYR A 219 -28.62 4.12 2.66
N LYS A 220 -29.03 5.21 3.30
CA LYS A 220 -28.93 6.59 2.77
C LYS A 220 -27.68 7.34 3.23
N GLU A 221 -26.91 6.73 4.13
CA GLU A 221 -25.66 7.31 4.62
C GLU A 221 -24.44 7.01 3.74
N ILE A 222 -24.57 6.12 2.75
CA ILE A 222 -23.51 5.72 1.82
C ILE A 222 -24.09 5.51 0.42
N ASP A 223 -23.38 5.95 -0.61
CA ASP A 223 -23.72 5.62 -1.99
C ASP A 223 -23.17 4.24 -2.37
N ILE A 224 -24.05 3.36 -2.85
CA ILE A 224 -23.69 1.99 -3.24
C ILE A 224 -23.80 1.86 -4.77
N TYR A 225 -22.66 1.64 -5.41
CA TYR A 225 -22.54 1.54 -6.87
C TYR A 225 -22.40 0.09 -7.32
N SER A 226 -23.09 -0.22 -8.42
CA SER A 226 -22.99 -1.50 -9.12
C SER A 226 -21.81 -1.50 -10.10
N GLY A 227 -21.03 -2.57 -10.07
CA GLY A 227 -19.87 -2.71 -10.92
C GLY A 227 -19.52 -4.15 -11.21
N ILE A 228 -18.42 -4.32 -11.95
CA ILE A 228 -17.88 -5.64 -12.28
C ILE A 228 -16.36 -5.52 -12.44
N GLU A 229 -15.66 -6.56 -11.98
CA GLU A 229 -14.31 -6.85 -12.46
C GLU A 229 -14.38 -7.65 -13.77
N MET A 230 -14.30 -6.91 -14.86
CA MET A 230 -14.35 -7.41 -16.23
C MET A 230 -13.05 -8.14 -16.60
N ASP A 231 -13.13 -9.44 -16.89
CA ASP A 231 -11.99 -10.16 -17.45
C ASP A 231 -11.70 -9.69 -18.87
N ILE A 232 -10.42 -9.43 -19.14
CA ILE A 232 -9.90 -9.21 -20.49
C ILE A 232 -9.45 -10.57 -21.01
N LEU A 233 -10.10 -11.09 -22.03
CA LEU A 233 -9.87 -12.45 -22.53
C LEU A 233 -8.51 -12.57 -23.26
N PRO A 234 -7.99 -13.80 -23.48
CA PRO A 234 -6.67 -14.00 -24.11
C PRO A 234 -6.55 -13.43 -25.52
N ASP A 235 -7.66 -13.25 -26.24
CA ASP A 235 -7.72 -12.65 -27.56
C ASP A 235 -7.87 -11.11 -27.52
N GLY A 236 -8.05 -10.53 -26.32
CA GLY A 236 -8.23 -9.10 -26.09
C GLY A 236 -9.68 -8.62 -26.13
N SER A 237 -10.66 -9.52 -26.28
CA SER A 237 -12.08 -9.19 -26.09
C SER A 237 -12.42 -9.04 -24.60
N LEU A 238 -13.51 -8.34 -24.30
CA LEU A 238 -14.06 -8.24 -22.94
C LEU A 238 -15.14 -9.29 -22.72
N ASP A 239 -15.26 -9.74 -21.48
CA ASP A 239 -16.08 -10.90 -21.11
C ASP A 239 -17.60 -10.63 -21.07
N TYR A 240 -18.06 -9.37 -21.12
CA TYR A 240 -19.45 -9.01 -21.45
C TYR A 240 -19.53 -8.02 -22.59
N GLU A 241 -20.68 -8.05 -23.27
CA GLU A 241 -21.08 -7.08 -24.29
C GLU A 241 -21.37 -5.70 -23.70
N ASP A 242 -21.21 -4.68 -24.53
CA ASP A 242 -21.40 -3.27 -24.20
C ASP A 242 -22.79 -2.96 -23.65
N GLU A 243 -23.84 -3.64 -24.13
CA GLU A 243 -25.21 -3.44 -23.63
C GLU A 243 -25.38 -3.88 -22.17
N ILE A 244 -24.57 -4.82 -21.71
CA ILE A 244 -24.55 -5.23 -20.30
C ILE A 244 -23.74 -4.22 -19.48
N LEU A 245 -22.59 -3.80 -20.00
CA LEU A 245 -21.73 -2.84 -19.32
C LEU A 245 -22.39 -1.47 -19.12
N ALA A 246 -23.22 -1.04 -20.09
CA ALA A 246 -24.00 0.20 -20.02
C ALA A 246 -25.00 0.27 -18.86
N GLN A 247 -25.31 -0.86 -18.20
CA GLN A 247 -26.25 -0.93 -17.08
C GLN A 247 -25.55 -0.85 -15.71
N LEU A 248 -24.22 -0.79 -15.68
CA LEU A 248 -23.41 -0.71 -14.47
C LEU A 248 -22.92 0.73 -14.25
N ASP A 249 -22.69 1.07 -12.99
CA ASP A 249 -22.17 2.38 -12.61
C ASP A 249 -20.65 2.47 -12.83
N TYR A 250 -19.94 1.36 -12.62
CA TYR A 250 -18.48 1.34 -12.61
C TYR A 250 -17.88 0.00 -13.08
N VAL A 251 -17.11 0.02 -14.17
CA VAL A 251 -16.46 -1.19 -14.71
C VAL A 251 -14.96 -1.07 -14.54
N ILE A 252 -14.35 -2.08 -13.94
CA ILE A 252 -12.89 -2.23 -13.87
C ILE A 252 -12.50 -3.40 -14.76
N ALA A 253 -11.33 -3.35 -15.39
CA ALA A 253 -10.89 -4.43 -16.27
C ALA A 253 -9.55 -5.02 -15.80
N ALA A 254 -9.41 -6.33 -15.88
CA ALA A 254 -8.20 -7.03 -15.47
C ALA A 254 -7.93 -8.30 -16.29
N ILE A 255 -6.66 -8.69 -16.35
CA ILE A 255 -6.23 -9.97 -16.92
C ILE A 255 -6.08 -10.98 -15.79
N HIS A 256 -6.80 -12.11 -15.86
CA HIS A 256 -6.70 -13.20 -14.87
C HIS A 256 -6.03 -14.48 -15.38
N GLN A 257 -5.72 -14.52 -16.68
CA GLN A 257 -5.22 -15.71 -17.36
C GLN A 257 -4.29 -15.37 -18.51
N SER A 258 -3.56 -16.39 -18.97
CA SER A 258 -2.59 -16.28 -20.07
C SER A 258 -1.45 -15.30 -19.79
N PHE A 259 -0.93 -15.30 -18.55
CA PHE A 259 0.14 -14.40 -18.12
C PHE A 259 1.48 -14.57 -18.85
N ASN A 260 1.68 -15.70 -19.54
CA ASN A 260 2.92 -15.98 -20.28
C ASN A 260 2.88 -15.43 -21.73
N GLN A 261 1.87 -14.63 -22.09
CA GLN A 261 1.81 -14.00 -23.41
C GLN A 261 2.94 -12.95 -23.57
N PRO A 262 3.43 -12.73 -24.81
CA PRO A 262 4.38 -11.66 -25.08
C PRO A 262 3.84 -10.29 -24.65
N GLN A 263 4.72 -9.37 -24.26
CA GLN A 263 4.34 -8.01 -23.86
C GLN A 263 3.45 -7.32 -24.89
N GLU A 264 3.71 -7.50 -26.19
CA GLU A 264 2.88 -6.93 -27.27
C GLU A 264 1.41 -7.39 -27.19
N GLU A 265 1.17 -8.68 -26.94
CA GLU A 265 -0.19 -9.23 -26.80
C GLU A 265 -0.85 -8.74 -25.50
N ILE A 266 -0.10 -8.67 -24.41
CA ILE A 266 -0.59 -8.09 -23.14
C ILE A 266 -0.99 -6.63 -23.35
N MET A 267 -0.16 -5.83 -24.00
CA MET A 267 -0.46 -4.42 -24.26
C MET A 267 -1.66 -4.27 -25.18
N ARG A 268 -1.81 -5.11 -26.21
CA ARG A 268 -3.01 -5.15 -27.06
C ARG A 268 -4.29 -5.43 -26.25
N ARG A 269 -4.24 -6.37 -25.32
CA ARG A 269 -5.36 -6.68 -24.41
C ARG A 269 -5.72 -5.48 -23.53
N LEU A 270 -4.73 -4.85 -22.90
CA LEU A 270 -4.92 -3.69 -22.05
C LEU A 270 -5.43 -2.47 -22.83
N GLU A 271 -4.89 -2.21 -24.03
CA GLU A 271 -5.33 -1.13 -24.90
C GLU A 271 -6.79 -1.29 -25.33
N ASN A 272 -7.21 -2.52 -25.67
CA ASN A 272 -8.62 -2.80 -25.99
C ASN A 272 -9.54 -2.44 -24.82
N ALA A 273 -9.17 -2.78 -23.59
CA ALA A 273 -9.95 -2.42 -22.41
C ALA A 273 -9.98 -0.90 -22.19
N CYS A 274 -8.85 -0.20 -22.38
CA CYS A 274 -8.79 1.27 -22.29
C CYS A 274 -9.61 1.99 -23.38
N ASN A 275 -9.86 1.34 -24.52
CA ASN A 275 -10.66 1.90 -25.61
C ASN A 275 -12.18 1.63 -25.44
N ASN A 276 -12.59 0.79 -24.49
CA ASN A 276 -14.00 0.49 -24.25
C ASN A 276 -14.69 1.59 -23.43
N PRO A 277 -15.75 2.26 -23.91
CA PRO A 277 -16.32 3.45 -23.26
C PRO A 277 -16.93 3.22 -21.87
N TYR A 278 -17.14 1.97 -21.46
CA TYR A 278 -17.71 1.61 -20.16
C TYR A 278 -16.66 1.30 -19.09
N VAL A 279 -15.46 0.89 -19.50
CA VAL A 279 -14.34 0.66 -18.57
C VAL A 279 -13.92 2.00 -17.94
N ARG A 280 -13.49 1.98 -16.68
CA ARG A 280 -13.06 3.17 -15.92
C ARG A 280 -11.61 3.10 -15.49
N HIS A 281 -11.12 1.91 -15.17
CA HIS A 281 -9.71 1.69 -14.86
C HIS A 281 -9.26 0.26 -15.08
N ILE A 282 -7.95 0.09 -15.25
CA ILE A 282 -7.29 -1.22 -15.26
C ILE A 282 -6.91 -1.60 -13.83
N ALA A 283 -7.42 -2.73 -13.34
CA ALA A 283 -7.11 -3.25 -12.02
C ALA A 283 -5.87 -4.15 -12.05
N HIS A 284 -4.98 -3.96 -11.07
CA HIS A 284 -3.74 -4.73 -10.83
C HIS A 284 -3.04 -5.18 -12.13
N PRO A 285 -2.54 -4.21 -12.94
CA PRO A 285 -2.12 -4.38 -14.33
C PRO A 285 -0.87 -5.25 -14.51
N THR A 286 -0.27 -5.77 -13.43
CA THR A 286 0.84 -6.72 -13.51
C THR A 286 0.39 -8.16 -13.23
N GLY A 287 -0.79 -8.34 -12.61
CA GLY A 287 -1.26 -9.65 -12.14
C GLY A 287 -0.28 -10.35 -11.19
N ARG A 288 0.64 -9.63 -10.57
CA ARG A 288 1.64 -10.21 -9.65
C ARG A 288 0.99 -10.62 -8.34
N ILE A 289 1.56 -11.65 -7.71
CA ILE A 289 1.25 -12.04 -6.34
C ILE A 289 2.58 -12.11 -5.62
N ILE A 290 2.83 -11.16 -4.72
CA ILE A 290 4.11 -11.04 -4.00
C ILE A 290 4.44 -12.37 -3.32
N GLY A 291 5.68 -12.83 -3.48
CA GLY A 291 6.17 -14.10 -2.94
C GLY A 291 5.63 -15.37 -3.62
N ARG A 292 4.71 -15.28 -4.60
CA ARG A 292 4.11 -16.45 -5.26
C ARG A 292 4.22 -16.46 -6.78
N ARG A 293 3.88 -15.35 -7.44
CA ARG A 293 3.83 -15.24 -8.90
C ARG A 293 4.36 -13.87 -9.35
N PRO A 294 5.37 -13.78 -10.22
CA PRO A 294 5.93 -12.50 -10.67
C PRO A 294 4.92 -11.63 -11.44
N GLY A 295 3.94 -12.24 -12.11
CA GLY A 295 2.97 -11.53 -12.95
C GLY A 295 3.32 -11.59 -14.43
N TYR A 296 2.62 -10.81 -15.24
CA TYR A 296 2.96 -10.51 -16.63
C TYR A 296 3.68 -9.15 -16.70
N GLU A 297 4.33 -8.86 -17.84
CA GLU A 297 5.22 -7.69 -17.98
C GLU A 297 4.63 -6.64 -18.95
N PRO A 298 3.61 -5.86 -18.54
CA PRO A 298 3.14 -4.75 -19.37
C PRO A 298 4.22 -3.64 -19.48
N ASP A 299 4.16 -2.86 -20.55
CA ASP A 299 4.84 -1.56 -20.57
C ASP A 299 4.00 -0.55 -19.78
N ILE A 300 4.40 -0.30 -18.53
CA ILE A 300 3.69 0.62 -17.63
C ILE A 300 3.73 2.06 -18.15
N GLY A 301 4.82 2.47 -18.80
CA GLY A 301 4.94 3.81 -19.38
C GLY A 301 3.90 4.01 -20.48
N GLN A 302 3.84 3.07 -21.41
CA GLN A 302 2.84 3.05 -22.48
C GLN A 302 1.40 2.95 -21.92
N LEU A 303 1.17 2.15 -20.87
CA LEU A 303 -0.15 2.05 -20.25
C LEU A 303 -0.59 3.39 -19.62
N CYS A 304 0.32 4.11 -18.97
CA CYS A 304 0.05 5.45 -18.44
C CYS A 304 -0.31 6.44 -19.55
N GLU A 305 0.40 6.42 -20.69
CA GLU A 305 0.07 7.26 -21.85
C GLU A 305 -1.32 6.94 -22.42
N LEU A 306 -1.67 5.64 -22.51
CA LEU A 306 -3.00 5.20 -22.92
C LEU A 306 -4.09 5.68 -21.95
N ALA A 307 -3.81 5.61 -20.65
CA ALA A 307 -4.74 6.06 -19.62
C ALA A 307 -4.94 7.58 -19.68
N GLU A 308 -3.89 8.37 -19.86
CA GLU A 308 -3.99 9.83 -20.02
C GLU A 308 -4.82 10.21 -21.24
N LYS A 309 -4.54 9.60 -22.40
CA LYS A 309 -5.25 9.85 -23.66
C LYS A 309 -6.75 9.59 -23.54
N ASN A 310 -7.12 8.50 -22.87
CA ASN A 310 -8.50 8.05 -22.77
C ASN A 310 -9.20 8.58 -21.48
N LYS A 311 -8.49 9.27 -20.59
CA LYS A 311 -8.94 9.70 -19.25
C LYS A 311 -9.36 8.55 -18.33
N TYR A 312 -8.50 7.53 -18.25
CA TYR A 312 -8.68 6.35 -17.40
C TYR A 312 -7.80 6.43 -16.17
N TYR A 313 -8.19 5.72 -15.12
CA TYR A 313 -7.33 5.47 -13.97
C TYR A 313 -6.58 4.14 -14.15
N ILE A 314 -5.48 3.96 -13.42
CA ILE A 314 -4.76 2.69 -13.30
C ILE A 314 -4.61 2.41 -11.81
N ARG A 315 -4.88 1.18 -11.37
CA ARG A 315 -4.68 0.73 -10.00
C ARG A 315 -3.61 -0.35 -9.96
N ASN A 316 -2.45 -0.06 -9.38
CA ASN A 316 -1.35 -1.03 -9.20
C ASN A 316 -1.57 -1.95 -8.01
#